data_AF-A0A1F7BKC8-F1
#
_entry.id   AF-A0A1F7BKC8-F1
#
_cell.length_a   1.000
_cell.length_b   1.000
_cell.length_c   1.000
_cell.angle_alpha   90.00
_cell.angle_beta   90.00
_cell.angle_gamma   90.00
#
_symmetry.space_group_name_H-M   'P 1'
#
loop_
_entity.id
_entity.type
_entity.pdbx_description
1 polymer ?
#
loop_
_entity_poly.entity_id
_entity_poly.type
_entity_poly.pdbx_seq_one_letter_code
_entity_poly.pdbx_strand_id
1 'polypeptide(L)'
;MVFALQATVFMPQIKEWIGEAKQTVPDLYPVELVLTFSGAELSTNVEEPYVLPLPPKWEAALLSSEDEQDEEDDEDEPQFTHLLVIDTTATVEEYPEYETAVLLTKTAVIARDDNGLRVVFYREFQKPGTSPIIINRELYNEVTAKALPFLDFIPAIIFTLAVFAVLLLPWIAAPFILLGYLLYLLVFTLLAWVLAAIMSRKFTYGELYKLGMYGLTPAILIEWVLHWFHTGIAMLFSLIFLVTMGIVIHAFPKKGSKKAASVSAKSPKKSKR
;
A
#
# COMPACT_ATOMS: atom_id res chain seq x y z
N MET A 1 1.35 -12.50 -6.62
CA MET A 1 0.64 -13.74 -6.26
C MET A 1 -0.13 -13.58 -4.95
N VAL A 2 0.50 -13.04 -3.89
CA VAL A 2 -0.13 -12.75 -2.59
C VAL A 2 -1.41 -11.92 -2.70
N PHE A 3 -1.40 -10.83 -3.48
CA PHE A 3 -2.58 -9.97 -3.68
C PHE A 3 -3.80 -10.71 -4.28
N ALA A 4 -3.58 -11.62 -5.25
CA ALA A 4 -4.67 -12.38 -5.86
C ALA A 4 -5.22 -13.46 -4.92
N LEU A 5 -4.36 -14.06 -4.09
CA LEU A 5 -4.78 -14.99 -3.05
C LEU A 5 -5.58 -14.27 -1.97
N GLN A 6 -5.12 -13.11 -1.50
CA GLN A 6 -5.87 -12.27 -0.57
C GLN A 6 -7.23 -11.86 -1.16
N ALA A 7 -7.27 -11.38 -2.40
CA ALA A 7 -8.53 -11.02 -3.07
C ALA A 7 -9.54 -12.17 -3.09
N THR A 8 -9.11 -13.42 -3.29
CA THR A 8 -10.00 -14.60 -3.23
C THR A 8 -10.50 -14.92 -1.82
N VAL A 9 -9.70 -14.64 -0.78
CA VAL A 9 -10.06 -14.87 0.63
C VAL A 9 -11.09 -13.84 1.10
N PHE A 10 -10.96 -12.58 0.70
CA PHE A 10 -11.89 -11.50 1.08
C PHE A 10 -13.18 -11.46 0.23
N MET A 11 -13.20 -12.13 -0.93
CA MET A 11 -14.35 -12.18 -1.84
C MET A 11 -15.70 -12.58 -1.18
N PRO A 12 -15.78 -13.63 -0.33
CA PRO A 12 -17.03 -13.96 0.36
C PRO A 12 -17.50 -12.84 1.30
N GLN A 13 -16.60 -12.23 2.07
CA GLN A 13 -16.92 -11.13 2.99
C GLN A 13 -17.46 -9.91 2.24
N ILE A 14 -16.85 -9.56 1.10
CA ILE A 14 -17.32 -8.45 0.26
C ILE A 14 -18.75 -8.70 -0.25
N LYS A 15 -19.06 -9.94 -0.67
CA LYS A 15 -20.41 -10.29 -1.16
C LYS A 15 -21.45 -10.25 -0.03
N GLU A 16 -21.08 -10.72 1.15
CA GLU A 16 -21.94 -10.68 2.34
C GLU A 16 -22.24 -9.23 2.74
N TRP A 17 -21.21 -8.38 2.82
CA TRP A 17 -21.36 -6.96 3.09
C TRP A 17 -22.23 -6.25 2.04
N ILE A 18 -22.06 -6.53 0.75
CA ILE A 18 -22.92 -5.97 -0.31
C ILE A 18 -24.37 -6.40 -0.12
N GLY A 19 -24.61 -7.68 0.17
CA GLY A 19 -25.94 -8.21 0.40
C GLY A 19 -26.63 -7.54 1.59
N GLU A 20 -25.87 -7.29 2.64
CA GLU A 20 -26.34 -6.59 3.83
C GLU A 20 -26.58 -5.09 3.56
N ALA A 21 -25.64 -4.40 2.92
CA ALA A 21 -25.79 -2.99 2.58
C ALA A 21 -27.05 -2.74 1.75
N LYS A 22 -27.38 -3.65 0.83
CA LYS A 22 -28.62 -3.59 0.05
C LYS A 22 -29.90 -3.75 0.87
N GLN A 23 -29.83 -4.42 2.02
CA GLN A 23 -30.98 -4.59 2.92
C GLN A 23 -31.07 -3.43 3.91
N THR A 24 -29.94 -3.01 4.48
CA THR A 24 -29.90 -2.01 5.56
C THR A 24 -29.98 -0.59 5.02
N VAL A 25 -29.29 -0.25 3.92
CA VAL A 25 -29.23 1.12 3.39
C VAL A 25 -30.63 1.69 3.12
N PRO A 26 -31.55 1.01 2.41
CA PRO A 26 -32.89 1.54 2.16
C PRO A 26 -33.64 1.99 3.42
N ASP A 27 -33.35 1.41 4.58
CA ASP A 27 -34.05 1.67 5.84
C ASP A 27 -33.30 2.64 6.77
N LEU A 28 -32.09 3.09 6.40
CA LEU A 28 -31.29 4.01 7.22
C LEU A 28 -31.87 5.41 7.34
N TYR A 29 -32.61 5.89 6.33
CA TYR A 29 -33.13 7.27 6.31
C TYR A 29 -34.58 7.32 6.83
N PRO A 30 -34.86 7.92 8.00
CA PRO A 30 -36.20 7.97 8.58
C PRO A 30 -37.21 8.65 7.66
N VAL A 31 -38.47 8.21 7.71
CA VAL A 31 -39.53 8.73 6.81
C VAL A 31 -39.90 10.17 7.15
N GLU A 32 -39.82 10.51 8.43
CA GLU A 32 -40.12 11.82 8.99
C GLU A 32 -39.00 12.84 8.82
N LEU A 33 -37.77 12.42 8.50
CA LEU A 33 -36.62 13.31 8.41
C LEU A 33 -36.63 14.08 7.07
N VAL A 34 -36.48 15.39 7.17
CA VAL A 34 -36.36 16.32 6.04
C VAL A 34 -35.26 17.32 6.35
N LEU A 35 -34.16 17.20 5.60
CA LEU A 35 -33.02 18.11 5.71
C LEU A 35 -33.10 19.15 4.60
N THR A 36 -33.09 20.42 4.98
CA THR A 36 -33.12 21.54 4.04
C THR A 36 -31.80 22.28 4.10
N PHE A 37 -31.07 22.26 3.00
CA PHE A 37 -29.86 23.05 2.80
C PHE A 37 -30.20 24.32 2.04
N SER A 38 -30.11 25.47 2.70
CA SER A 38 -30.40 26.77 2.09
C SER A 38 -29.41 27.82 2.59
N GLY A 39 -28.81 28.55 1.66
CA GLY A 39 -27.94 29.68 2.00
C GLY A 39 -26.70 29.30 2.82
N ALA A 40 -26.18 28.08 2.64
CA ALA A 40 -25.08 27.50 3.43
C ALA A 40 -25.42 27.19 4.90
N GLU A 41 -26.71 27.10 5.22
CA GLU A 41 -27.20 26.61 6.51
C GLU A 41 -28.04 25.34 6.31
N LEU A 42 -27.87 24.39 7.23
CA LEU A 42 -28.71 23.20 7.36
C LEU A 42 -29.82 23.48 8.35
N SER A 43 -31.06 23.13 7.98
CA SER A 43 -32.19 23.05 8.89
C SER A 43 -32.87 21.69 8.79
N THR A 44 -33.49 21.27 9.89
CA THR A 44 -34.25 20.02 9.98
C THR A 44 -35.65 20.27 10.52
N ASN A 45 -36.56 19.33 10.29
CA ASN A 45 -37.95 19.37 10.75
C ASN A 45 -38.21 18.53 12.01
N VAL A 46 -37.22 17.78 12.49
CA VAL A 46 -37.31 16.91 13.68
C VAL A 46 -36.75 17.63 14.91
N GLU A 47 -37.05 17.10 16.10
CA GLU A 47 -36.50 17.59 17.36
C GLU A 47 -35.01 17.22 17.46
N GLU A 48 -34.18 18.20 17.81
CA GLU A 48 -32.72 18.08 17.91
C GLU A 48 -32.29 17.91 19.38
N PRO A 49 -31.19 17.16 19.66
CA PRO A 49 -30.36 16.42 18.72
C PRO A 49 -31.04 15.14 18.21
N TYR A 50 -30.99 14.92 16.90
CA TYR A 50 -31.56 13.72 16.26
C TYR A 50 -30.46 12.70 15.97
N VAL A 51 -30.61 11.49 16.50
CA VAL A 51 -29.58 10.45 16.47
C VAL A 51 -29.99 9.31 15.54
N LEU A 52 -29.12 8.98 14.58
CA LEU A 52 -29.21 7.78 13.76
C LEU A 52 -28.25 6.72 14.30
N PRO A 53 -28.77 5.56 14.78
CA PRO A 53 -27.94 4.51 15.36
C PRO A 53 -27.08 3.84 14.29
N LEU A 54 -25.89 3.40 14.69
CA LEU A 54 -25.04 2.57 13.85
C LEU A 54 -25.62 1.15 13.75
N PRO A 55 -25.77 0.57 12.54
CA PRO A 55 -26.19 -0.82 12.42
C PRO A 55 -25.18 -1.76 13.11
N PRO A 56 -25.63 -2.72 13.97
CA PRO A 56 -24.73 -3.56 14.78
C PRO A 56 -23.71 -4.39 13.97
N LYS A 57 -24.04 -4.71 12.73
CA LYS A 57 -23.15 -5.47 11.84
C LYS A 57 -22.07 -4.60 11.19
N TRP A 58 -22.25 -3.28 11.15
CA TRP A 58 -21.29 -2.32 10.61
C TRP A 58 -20.33 -1.83 11.68
N GLU A 59 -20.77 -1.82 12.94
CA GLU A 59 -19.94 -1.61 14.12
C GLU A 59 -18.70 -2.50 14.10
N ALA A 60 -18.88 -3.81 13.91
CA ALA A 60 -17.76 -4.75 13.83
C ALA A 60 -16.79 -4.44 12.67
N ALA A 61 -17.28 -3.92 11.53
CA ALA A 61 -16.44 -3.59 10.38
C ALA A 61 -15.63 -2.30 10.60
N LEU A 62 -16.24 -1.29 11.20
CA LEU A 62 -15.60 0.00 11.49
C LEU A 62 -14.57 -0.13 12.62
N LEU A 63 -14.88 -0.91 13.67
CA LEU A 63 -13.95 -1.17 14.77
C LEU A 63 -12.83 -2.13 14.38
N SER A 64 -13.04 -3.01 13.38
CA SER A 64 -12.00 -3.94 12.91
C SER A 64 -10.96 -3.32 11.97
N SER A 65 -11.20 -2.11 11.46
CA SER A 65 -10.26 -1.42 10.56
C SER A 65 -9.15 -0.67 11.28
N GLU A 66 -9.25 -0.46 12.59
CA GLU A 66 -8.32 0.41 13.33
C GLU A 66 -7.19 -0.38 14.03
N ASP A 67 -7.32 -1.68 14.32
CA ASP A 67 -6.23 -2.42 14.98
C ASP A 67 -6.00 -3.88 14.51
N GLU A 68 -4.90 -4.10 13.77
CA GLU A 68 -4.13 -5.36 13.83
C GLU A 68 -2.61 -5.10 13.71
N GLN A 69 -2.08 -3.97 14.20
CA GLN A 69 -0.62 -3.78 14.15
C GLN A 69 0.09 -3.14 15.32
N ASP A 70 -0.59 -2.56 16.32
CA ASP A 70 0.08 -2.06 17.52
C ASP A 70 -0.55 -2.68 18.79
N GLU A 71 0.10 -3.72 19.32
CA GLU A 71 -0.15 -4.22 20.69
C GLU A 71 0.47 -3.25 21.71
N GLU A 72 -0.03 -2.02 21.81
CA GLU A 72 0.15 -1.18 23.00
C GLU A 72 -1.20 -0.58 23.39
N ASP A 73 -1.64 -0.87 24.62
CA ASP A 73 -2.88 -0.40 25.25
C ASP A 73 -3.07 1.13 25.11
N ASP A 74 -3.82 1.59 24.12
CA ASP A 74 -4.45 2.92 24.14
C ASP A 74 -5.95 2.75 24.41
N GLU A 75 -6.34 2.89 25.69
CA GLU A 75 -7.73 2.86 26.18
C GLU A 75 -8.60 4.06 25.69
N ASP A 76 -8.09 4.89 24.79
CA ASP A 76 -8.69 6.17 24.37
C ASP A 76 -9.16 6.19 22.89
N GLU A 77 -9.35 5.02 22.28
CA GLU A 77 -9.97 4.97 20.95
C GLU A 77 -11.49 5.21 21.04
N PRO A 78 -12.02 6.24 20.34
CA PRO A 78 -13.45 6.59 20.40
C PRO A 78 -14.30 5.49 19.75
N GLN A 79 -15.07 4.76 20.56
CA GLN A 79 -16.07 3.85 20.01
C GLN A 79 -17.23 4.67 19.42
N PHE A 80 -17.48 4.51 18.12
CA PHE A 80 -18.63 5.13 17.47
C PHE A 80 -19.89 4.34 17.78
N THR A 81 -20.75 4.88 18.65
CA THR A 81 -22.07 4.31 18.97
C THR A 81 -23.13 4.73 17.95
N HIS A 82 -22.96 5.90 17.31
CA HIS A 82 -23.93 6.50 16.40
C HIS A 82 -23.34 6.68 14.99
N LEU A 83 -24.17 6.49 13.96
CA LEU A 83 -23.75 6.70 12.57
C LEU A 83 -23.76 8.20 12.21
N LEU A 84 -24.83 8.89 12.60
CA LEU A 84 -25.04 10.29 12.29
C LEU A 84 -25.81 10.95 13.43
N VAL A 85 -25.34 12.09 13.89
CA VAL A 85 -26.09 12.95 14.81
C VAL A 85 -26.33 14.29 14.13
N ILE A 86 -27.54 14.81 14.27
CA ILE A 86 -27.96 16.09 13.70
C ILE A 86 -28.28 17.02 14.86
N ASP A 87 -27.44 18.03 15.05
CA ASP A 87 -27.62 19.07 16.04
C ASP A 87 -27.13 20.40 15.47
N THR A 88 -28.07 21.29 15.13
CA THR A 88 -27.78 22.59 14.53
C THR A 88 -27.20 23.60 15.53
N THR A 89 -27.28 23.32 16.83
CA THR A 89 -26.73 24.15 17.89
C THR A 89 -25.33 23.73 18.32
N ALA A 90 -24.94 22.49 18.03
CA ALA A 90 -23.67 21.93 18.42
C ALA A 90 -22.46 22.65 17.79
N THR A 91 -21.36 22.63 18.55
CA THR A 91 -20.06 23.18 18.18
C THR A 91 -19.04 22.07 17.89
N VAL A 92 -17.87 22.43 17.36
CA VAL A 92 -16.83 21.45 17.00
C VAL A 92 -16.23 20.80 18.25
N GLU A 93 -16.16 21.57 19.33
CA GLU A 93 -15.62 21.17 20.62
C GLU A 93 -16.47 20.08 21.30
N GLU A 94 -17.78 20.05 21.02
CA GLU A 94 -18.74 19.08 21.58
C GLU A 94 -18.78 17.76 20.78
N TYR A 95 -18.09 17.68 19.64
CA TYR A 95 -18.05 16.47 18.81
C TYR A 95 -17.72 15.17 19.58
N PRO A 96 -16.71 15.14 20.48
CA PRO A 96 -16.38 13.92 21.21
C PRO A 96 -17.50 13.41 22.12
N GLU A 97 -18.43 14.27 22.54
CA GLU A 97 -19.52 13.91 23.45
C GLU A 97 -20.64 13.12 22.75
N TYR A 98 -20.73 13.20 21.43
CA TYR A 98 -21.81 12.57 20.66
C TYR A 98 -21.53 11.12 20.24
N GLU A 99 -20.29 10.64 20.41
CA GLU A 99 -19.87 9.27 20.03
C GLU A 99 -20.38 8.87 18.63
N THR A 100 -20.29 9.79 17.67
CA THR A 100 -20.86 9.65 16.33
C THR A 100 -19.79 9.62 15.26
N ALA A 101 -19.99 8.83 14.21
CA ALA A 101 -19.10 8.82 13.07
C ALA A 101 -19.15 10.17 12.31
N VAL A 102 -20.33 10.80 12.25
CA VAL A 102 -20.54 12.09 11.60
C VAL A 102 -21.52 12.95 12.42
N LEU A 103 -21.18 14.23 12.61
CA LEU A 103 -22.04 15.24 13.24
C LEU A 103 -22.41 16.31 12.21
N LEU A 104 -23.72 16.52 12.02
CA LEU A 104 -24.26 17.59 11.18
C LEU A 104 -24.66 18.78 12.03
N THR A 105 -23.94 19.88 11.87
CA THR A 105 -24.26 21.17 12.51
C THR A 105 -24.99 22.10 11.54
N LYS A 106 -25.37 23.29 11.99
CA LYS A 106 -26.01 24.30 11.15
C LYS A 106 -25.14 24.72 9.96
N THR A 107 -23.82 24.78 10.13
CA THR A 107 -22.92 25.39 9.13
C THR A 107 -21.89 24.43 8.55
N ALA A 108 -21.67 23.28 9.19
CA ALA A 108 -20.65 22.33 8.78
C ALA A 108 -21.04 20.87 9.08
N VAL A 109 -20.40 19.97 8.34
CA VAL A 109 -20.28 18.56 8.68
C VAL A 109 -18.97 18.38 9.44
N ILE A 110 -19.01 17.67 10.55
CA ILE A 110 -17.84 17.34 11.36
C ILE A 110 -17.71 15.82 11.36
N ALA A 111 -16.53 15.33 11.06
CA ALA A 111 -16.19 13.92 11.13
C ALA A 111 -14.74 13.77 11.64
N ARG A 112 -14.42 12.62 12.21
CA ARG A 112 -13.04 12.26 12.57
C ARG A 112 -12.33 11.65 11.36
N ASP A 113 -11.07 12.01 11.18
CA ASP A 113 -10.13 11.51 10.17
C ASP A 113 -8.85 11.06 10.91
N ASP A 114 -7.95 10.34 10.25
CA ASP A 114 -6.72 9.80 10.85
C ASP A 114 -5.82 10.91 11.46
N ASN A 115 -5.97 12.15 10.96
CA ASN A 115 -5.22 13.32 11.40
C ASN A 115 -6.00 14.25 12.36
N GLY A 116 -7.15 13.81 12.88
CA GLY A 116 -7.99 14.55 13.82
C GLY A 116 -9.37 14.96 13.27
N LEU A 117 -9.97 16.00 13.84
CA LEU A 117 -11.31 16.45 13.43
C LEU A 117 -11.27 17.18 12.08
N ARG A 118 -12.09 16.71 11.15
CA ARG A 118 -12.29 17.32 9.84
C ARG A 118 -13.63 18.04 9.81
N VAL A 119 -13.56 19.36 9.66
CA VAL A 119 -14.73 20.25 9.56
C VAL A 119 -14.90 20.70 8.12
N VAL A 120 -16.06 20.42 7.54
CA VAL A 120 -16.39 20.71 6.14
C VAL A 120 -17.58 21.66 6.09
N PHE A 121 -17.36 22.91 5.69
CA PHE A 121 -18.40 23.95 5.70
C PHE A 121 -19.33 23.85 4.48
N TYR A 122 -20.63 24.00 4.69
CA TYR A 122 -21.62 23.93 3.58
C TYR A 122 -21.43 25.03 2.54
N ARG A 123 -20.80 26.15 2.94
CA ARG A 123 -20.54 27.29 2.05
C ARG A 123 -19.60 26.95 0.88
N GLU A 124 -18.84 25.86 1.00
CA GLU A 124 -18.00 25.34 -0.09
C GLU A 124 -18.84 24.69 -1.20
N PHE A 125 -19.99 24.09 -0.84
CA PHE A 125 -20.87 23.35 -1.75
C PHE A 125 -22.07 24.18 -2.23
N GLN A 126 -22.57 25.09 -1.39
CA GLN A 126 -23.74 25.90 -1.68
C GLN A 126 -23.40 27.39 -1.63
N LYS A 127 -23.26 28.00 -2.81
CA LYS A 127 -23.05 29.45 -2.93
C LYS A 127 -24.34 30.21 -2.58
N PRO A 128 -24.23 31.43 -2.00
CA PRO A 128 -25.40 32.28 -1.75
C PRO A 128 -26.17 32.54 -3.05
N GLY A 129 -27.49 32.31 -3.04
CA GLY A 129 -28.37 32.47 -4.22
C GLY A 129 -28.63 31.19 -5.04
N THR A 130 -28.12 30.04 -4.60
CA THR A 130 -28.47 28.73 -5.17
C THR A 130 -29.83 28.27 -4.65
N SER A 131 -30.59 27.52 -5.45
CA SER A 131 -31.85 26.91 -5.00
C SER A 131 -31.63 26.03 -3.76
N PRO A 132 -32.58 26.00 -2.82
CA PRO A 132 -32.49 25.15 -1.64
C PRO A 132 -32.53 23.68 -2.06
N ILE A 133 -31.70 22.86 -1.42
CA ILE A 133 -31.67 21.41 -1.63
C ILE A 133 -32.46 20.79 -0.47
N ILE A 134 -33.53 20.08 -0.80
CA ILE A 134 -34.38 19.40 0.17
C ILE A 134 -34.09 17.90 0.05
N ILE A 135 -33.48 17.33 1.07
CA ILE A 135 -33.27 15.89 1.20
C ILE A 135 -34.44 15.36 2.01
N ASN A 136 -35.27 14.56 1.37
CA ASN A 136 -36.38 13.85 1.97
C ASN A 136 -36.29 12.35 1.64
N ARG A 137 -37.21 11.56 2.19
CA ARG A 137 -37.30 10.12 1.93
C ARG A 137 -37.44 9.77 0.44
N GLU A 138 -38.09 10.61 -0.36
CA GLU A 138 -38.28 10.38 -1.79
C GLU A 138 -36.97 10.53 -2.58
N LEU A 139 -36.23 11.62 -2.36
CA LEU A 139 -34.90 11.82 -2.93
C LEU A 139 -33.94 10.72 -2.48
N TYR A 140 -33.99 10.34 -1.20
CA TYR A 140 -33.19 9.25 -0.66
C TYR A 140 -33.45 7.93 -1.38
N ASN A 141 -34.73 7.58 -1.59
CA ASN A 141 -35.12 6.36 -2.30
C ASN A 141 -34.69 6.41 -3.77
N GLU A 142 -34.78 7.56 -4.43
CA GLU A 142 -34.32 7.73 -5.81
C GLU A 142 -32.80 7.52 -5.93
N VAL A 143 -32.02 8.13 -5.03
CA VAL A 143 -30.56 7.99 -5.00
C VAL A 143 -30.17 6.55 -4.68
N THR A 144 -30.80 5.96 -3.66
CA THR A 144 -30.54 4.57 -3.25
C THR A 144 -30.88 3.58 -4.37
N ALA A 145 -32.02 3.75 -5.04
CA ALA A 145 -32.41 2.91 -6.18
C ALA A 145 -31.41 2.99 -7.35
N LYS A 146 -30.78 4.15 -7.57
CA LYS A 146 -29.74 4.31 -8.58
C LYS A 146 -28.37 3.80 -8.12
N ALA A 147 -28.05 3.93 -6.83
CA ALA A 147 -26.74 3.61 -6.27
C ALA A 147 -26.57 2.11 -5.96
N LEU A 148 -27.58 1.43 -5.40
CA LEU A 148 -27.48 0.02 -5.00
C LEU A 148 -27.09 -0.95 -6.12
N PRO A 149 -27.53 -0.78 -7.38
CA PRO A 149 -27.07 -1.63 -8.48
C PRO A 149 -25.56 -1.53 -8.73
N PHE A 150 -24.91 -0.39 -8.40
CA PHE A 150 -23.47 -0.24 -8.57
C PHE A 150 -22.67 -1.14 -7.61
N LEU A 151 -23.24 -1.49 -6.45
CA LEU A 151 -22.60 -2.42 -5.51
C LEU A 151 -22.38 -3.80 -6.13
N ASP A 152 -23.22 -4.24 -7.08
CA ASP A 152 -23.04 -5.53 -7.78
C ASP A 152 -21.82 -5.56 -8.68
N PHE A 153 -21.31 -4.39 -9.10
CA PHE A 153 -20.12 -4.30 -9.93
C PHE A 153 -18.83 -4.33 -9.11
N ILE A 154 -18.87 -4.06 -7.80
CA ILE A 154 -17.69 -4.07 -6.93
C ILE A 154 -16.93 -5.40 -7.03
N PRO A 155 -17.57 -6.59 -6.93
CA PRO A 155 -16.91 -7.87 -7.14
C PRO A 155 -16.19 -8.00 -8.47
N ALA A 156 -16.84 -7.56 -9.57
CA ALA A 156 -16.27 -7.64 -10.90
C ALA A 156 -15.07 -6.69 -11.05
N ILE A 157 -15.15 -5.50 -10.47
CA ILE A 157 -14.05 -4.52 -10.47
C ILE A 157 -12.85 -5.07 -9.70
N ILE A 158 -13.05 -5.59 -8.49
CA ILE A 158 -11.97 -6.15 -7.66
C ILE A 158 -11.32 -7.34 -8.38
N PHE A 159 -12.12 -8.24 -8.95
CA PHE A 159 -11.59 -9.37 -9.71
C PHE A 159 -10.78 -8.90 -10.94
N THR A 160 -11.31 -7.93 -11.69
CA THR A 160 -10.62 -7.36 -12.86
C THR A 160 -9.30 -6.72 -12.45
N LEU A 161 -9.29 -5.95 -11.36
CA LEU A 161 -8.11 -5.32 -10.81
C LEU A 161 -7.09 -6.38 -10.35
N ALA A 162 -7.53 -7.45 -9.69
CA ALA A 162 -6.66 -8.54 -9.26
C ALA A 162 -6.00 -9.25 -10.46
N VAL A 163 -6.76 -9.53 -11.53
CA VAL A 163 -6.23 -10.10 -12.77
C VAL A 163 -5.22 -9.15 -13.41
N PHE A 164 -5.56 -7.86 -13.49
CA PHE A 164 -4.69 -6.82 -14.05
C PHE A 164 -3.39 -6.69 -13.23
N ALA A 165 -3.48 -6.72 -11.90
CA ALA A 165 -2.33 -6.70 -11.01
C ALA A 165 -1.45 -7.94 -11.23
N VAL A 166 -2.00 -9.15 -11.31
CA VAL A 166 -1.19 -10.34 -11.58
C VAL A 166 -0.51 -10.28 -12.94
N LEU A 167 -1.20 -9.76 -13.96
CA LEU A 167 -0.68 -9.73 -15.32
C LEU A 167 0.35 -8.63 -15.53
N LEU A 168 0.13 -7.43 -14.98
CA LEU A 168 0.92 -6.23 -15.30
C LEU A 168 1.90 -5.83 -14.23
N LEU A 169 1.62 -6.09 -12.95
CA LEU A 169 2.53 -5.72 -11.86
C LEU A 169 3.92 -6.33 -12.06
N PRO A 170 4.12 -7.58 -12.52
CA PRO A 170 5.46 -8.10 -12.81
C PRO A 170 6.21 -7.28 -13.85
N TRP A 171 5.54 -6.84 -14.92
CA TRP A 171 6.17 -6.03 -15.98
C TRP A 171 6.50 -4.62 -15.53
N ILE A 172 5.64 -4.04 -14.68
CA ILE A 172 5.86 -2.72 -14.11
C ILE A 172 6.95 -2.77 -13.04
N ALA A 173 6.95 -3.78 -12.17
CA ALA A 173 7.90 -3.90 -11.07
C ALA A 173 9.30 -4.34 -11.52
N ALA A 174 9.41 -5.17 -12.57
CA ALA A 174 10.70 -5.64 -13.08
C ALA A 174 11.75 -4.53 -13.31
N PRO A 175 11.45 -3.40 -14.01
CA PRO A 175 12.42 -2.33 -14.18
C PRO A 175 12.81 -1.63 -12.87
N PHE A 176 11.88 -1.48 -11.91
CA PHE A 176 12.20 -0.89 -10.60
C PHE A 176 13.09 -1.81 -9.77
N ILE A 177 12.80 -3.11 -9.76
CA ILE A 177 13.62 -4.14 -9.09
C ILE A 177 15.03 -4.15 -9.69
N LEU A 178 15.13 -4.14 -11.03
CA LEU A 178 16.41 -4.09 -11.73
C LEU A 178 17.18 -2.80 -11.40
N LEU A 179 16.51 -1.66 -11.39
CA LEU A 179 17.12 -0.38 -11.02
C LEU A 179 17.63 -0.41 -9.57
N GLY A 180 16.86 -1.00 -8.66
CA GLY A 180 17.26 -1.24 -7.27
C GLY A 180 18.53 -2.09 -7.17
N TYR A 181 18.60 -3.21 -7.89
CA TYR A 181 19.83 -4.02 -7.94
C TYR A 181 21.01 -3.28 -8.56
N LEU A 182 20.78 -2.41 -9.54
CA LEU A 182 21.83 -1.61 -10.17
C LEU A 182 22.41 -0.57 -9.20
N LEU A 183 21.55 0.13 -8.44
CA LEU A 183 21.95 1.04 -7.37
C LEU A 183 22.64 0.31 -6.21
N TYR A 184 22.09 -0.83 -5.81
CA TYR A 184 22.72 -1.72 -4.83
C TYR A 184 24.13 -2.09 -5.28
N LEU A 185 24.28 -2.51 -6.54
CA LEU A 185 25.57 -2.90 -7.10
C LEU A 185 26.56 -1.72 -7.09
N LEU A 186 26.11 -0.50 -7.34
CA LEU A 186 26.95 0.70 -7.29
C LEU A 186 27.63 0.86 -5.92
N VAL A 187 26.87 0.67 -4.84
CA VAL A 187 27.39 0.78 -3.46
C VAL A 187 28.26 -0.42 -3.09
N PHE A 188 27.80 -1.64 -3.37
CA PHE A 188 28.51 -2.86 -2.94
C PHE A 188 29.75 -3.16 -3.78
N THR A 189 29.82 -2.69 -5.02
CA THR A 189 31.05 -2.78 -5.82
C THR A 189 32.14 -1.83 -5.32
N LEU A 190 31.77 -0.72 -4.67
CA LEU A 190 32.73 0.14 -3.99
C LEU A 190 33.40 -0.61 -2.82
N LEU A 191 32.61 -1.35 -2.04
CA LEU A 191 33.13 -2.22 -0.97
C LEU A 191 34.00 -3.35 -1.53
N ALA A 192 33.57 -3.97 -2.63
CA ALA A 192 34.37 -4.99 -3.31
C ALA A 192 35.69 -4.43 -3.88
N TRP A 193 35.71 -3.16 -4.32
CA TRP A 193 36.92 -2.48 -4.75
C TRP A 193 37.92 -2.28 -3.60
N VAL A 194 37.43 -1.92 -2.40
CA VAL A 194 38.25 -1.87 -1.18
C VAL A 194 38.84 -3.25 -0.86
N LEU A 195 38.03 -4.31 -0.94
CA LEU A 195 38.51 -5.70 -0.76
C LEU A 195 39.60 -6.06 -1.79
N ALA A 196 39.42 -5.69 -3.06
CA ALA A 196 40.40 -5.92 -4.11
C ALA A 196 41.72 -5.17 -3.84
N ALA A 197 41.64 -3.94 -3.31
CA ALA A 197 42.80 -3.15 -2.92
C ALA A 197 43.59 -3.83 -1.78
N ILE A 198 42.89 -4.34 -0.76
CA ILE A 198 43.50 -5.13 0.34
C ILE A 198 44.20 -6.38 -0.21
N MET A 199 43.58 -7.06 -1.18
CA MET A 199 44.14 -8.25 -1.84
C MET A 199 45.27 -7.93 -2.84
N SER A 200 45.70 -6.67 -2.92
CA SER A 200 46.74 -6.17 -3.84
C SER A 200 46.43 -6.44 -5.31
N ARG A 201 45.15 -6.37 -5.69
CA ARG A 201 44.69 -6.56 -7.07
C ARG A 201 44.38 -5.20 -7.69
N LYS A 202 44.88 -4.97 -8.91
CA LYS A 202 44.59 -3.75 -9.68
C LYS A 202 43.39 -4.01 -10.58
N PHE A 203 42.20 -3.73 -10.07
CA PHE A 203 40.97 -3.68 -10.85
C PHE A 203 40.45 -2.24 -10.90
N THR A 204 39.90 -1.86 -12.05
CA THR A 204 39.19 -0.60 -12.22
C THR A 204 37.78 -0.77 -11.67
N TYR A 205 37.20 0.29 -11.10
CA TYR A 205 35.83 0.23 -10.56
C TYR A 205 34.81 -0.30 -11.58
N GLY A 206 34.88 0.16 -12.84
CA GLY A 206 34.00 -0.34 -13.90
C GLY A 206 34.18 -1.82 -14.27
N GLU A 207 35.38 -2.39 -14.06
CA GLU A 207 35.62 -3.83 -14.27
C GLU A 207 35.00 -4.66 -13.15
N LEU A 208 35.16 -4.22 -11.90
CA LEU A 208 34.50 -4.81 -10.73
C LEU A 208 32.98 -4.68 -10.79
N TYR A 209 32.47 -3.58 -11.35
CA TYR A 209 31.05 -3.40 -11.55
C TYR A 209 30.46 -4.38 -12.56
N LYS A 210 31.11 -4.53 -13.72
CA LYS A 210 30.73 -5.56 -14.71
C LYS A 210 30.82 -6.97 -14.12
N LEU A 211 31.84 -7.23 -13.31
CA LEU A 211 32.02 -8.51 -12.64
C LEU A 211 30.94 -8.75 -11.57
N GLY A 212 30.55 -7.69 -10.85
CA GLY A 212 29.49 -7.70 -9.86
C GLY A 212 28.12 -8.01 -10.44
N MET A 213 27.83 -7.61 -11.69
CA MET A 213 26.59 -8.03 -12.38
C MET A 213 26.49 -9.56 -12.48
N TYR A 214 27.60 -10.26 -12.74
CA TYR A 214 27.64 -11.73 -12.75
C TYR A 214 27.67 -12.31 -11.32
N GLY A 215 28.28 -11.58 -10.38
CA GLY A 215 28.30 -11.95 -8.95
C GLY A 215 26.93 -11.89 -8.27
N LEU A 216 25.99 -11.10 -8.81
CA LEU A 216 24.61 -11.03 -8.33
C LEU A 216 23.82 -12.30 -8.66
N THR A 217 24.11 -12.97 -9.77
CA THR A 217 23.35 -14.15 -10.21
C THR A 217 23.26 -15.25 -9.13
N PRO A 218 24.36 -15.70 -8.50
CA PRO A 218 24.28 -16.68 -7.42
C PRO A 218 23.62 -16.13 -6.15
N ALA A 219 23.78 -14.83 -5.84
CA ALA A 219 23.11 -14.22 -4.68
C ALA A 219 21.58 -14.25 -4.83
N ILE A 220 21.08 -13.90 -6.02
CA ILE A 220 19.65 -13.95 -6.36
C ILE A 220 19.12 -15.38 -6.32
N LEU A 221 19.86 -16.36 -6.86
CA LEU A 221 19.43 -17.76 -6.84
C LEU A 221 19.35 -18.33 -5.43
N ILE A 222 20.33 -18.03 -4.58
CA ILE A 222 20.35 -18.53 -3.20
C ILE A 222 19.26 -17.84 -2.38
N GLU A 223 19.05 -16.53 -2.54
CA GLU A 223 17.95 -15.80 -1.91
C GLU A 223 16.59 -16.38 -2.31
N TRP A 224 16.41 -16.69 -3.60
CA TRP A 224 15.18 -17.32 -4.09
C TRP A 224 14.93 -18.71 -3.45
N VAL A 225 15.98 -19.53 -3.29
CA VAL A 225 15.88 -20.82 -2.61
C VAL A 225 15.56 -20.63 -1.12
N LEU A 226 16.24 -19.70 -0.44
CA LEU A 226 16.05 -19.43 1.00
C LEU A 226 14.68 -18.84 1.31
N HIS A 227 14.12 -18.06 0.39
CA HIS A 227 12.74 -17.56 0.49
C HIS A 227 11.74 -18.71 0.60
N TRP A 228 11.99 -19.85 -0.05
CA TRP A 228 11.14 -21.05 0.09
C TRP A 228 11.22 -21.64 1.51
N PHE A 229 12.37 -21.54 2.16
CA PHE A 229 12.59 -22.05 3.52
C PHE A 229 12.20 -21.05 4.62
N HIS A 230 11.63 -19.88 4.27
CA HIS A 230 11.21 -18.83 5.22
C HIS A 230 12.33 -18.34 6.17
N THR A 231 13.60 -18.56 5.81
CA THR A 231 14.74 -18.10 6.61
C THR A 231 15.17 -16.71 6.15
N GLY A 232 14.66 -15.68 6.81
CA GLY A 232 15.04 -14.28 6.57
C GLY A 232 16.22 -13.86 7.43
N ILE A 233 17.45 -14.12 6.99
CA ILE A 233 18.64 -13.58 7.67
C ILE A 233 18.96 -12.22 7.04
N ALA A 234 18.89 -11.16 7.85
CA ALA A 234 19.25 -9.82 7.42
C ALA A 234 20.68 -9.79 6.84
N MET A 235 20.89 -9.06 5.74
CA MET A 235 22.18 -8.89 5.07
C MET A 235 22.80 -10.16 4.45
N LEU A 236 22.13 -11.31 4.48
CA LEU A 236 22.65 -12.56 3.91
C LEU A 236 22.89 -12.45 2.39
N PHE A 237 22.00 -11.75 1.67
CA PHE A 237 22.18 -11.42 0.26
C PHE A 237 23.53 -10.71 0.01
N SER A 238 23.81 -9.69 0.82
CA SER A 238 25.05 -8.92 0.75
C SER A 238 26.29 -9.74 1.10
N LEU A 239 26.19 -10.62 2.09
CA LEU A 239 27.27 -11.52 2.47
C LEU A 239 27.61 -12.47 1.33
N ILE A 240 26.60 -13.10 0.72
CA ILE A 240 26.79 -14.02 -0.41
C ILE A 240 27.40 -13.30 -1.61
N PHE A 241 26.92 -12.10 -1.92
CA PHE A 241 27.47 -11.29 -2.97
C PHE A 241 28.97 -10.99 -2.73
N LEU A 242 29.33 -10.53 -1.54
CA LEU A 242 30.73 -10.22 -1.19
C LEU A 242 31.63 -11.45 -1.17
N VAL A 243 31.15 -12.59 -0.68
CA VAL A 243 31.88 -13.87 -0.70
C VAL A 243 32.12 -14.32 -2.13
N THR A 244 31.09 -14.30 -2.97
CA THR A 244 31.19 -14.65 -4.39
C THR A 244 32.19 -13.73 -5.09
N MET A 245 32.09 -12.43 -4.87
CA MET A 245 33.03 -11.45 -5.44
C MET A 245 34.46 -11.69 -4.94
N GLY A 246 34.67 -12.00 -3.66
CA GLY A 246 35.97 -12.34 -3.10
C GLY A 246 36.60 -13.56 -3.77
N ILE A 247 35.82 -14.62 -4.00
CA ILE A 247 36.26 -15.83 -4.72
C ILE A 247 36.65 -15.47 -6.16
N VAL A 248 35.80 -14.73 -6.85
CA VAL A 248 36.03 -14.34 -8.25
C VAL A 248 37.27 -13.45 -8.38
N ILE A 249 37.44 -12.45 -7.49
CA ILE A 249 38.63 -11.58 -7.44
C ILE A 249 39.90 -12.39 -7.15
N HIS A 250 39.82 -13.41 -6.29
CA HIS A 250 40.95 -14.29 -5.97
C HIS A 250 41.38 -15.14 -7.18
N ALA A 251 40.43 -15.61 -7.98
CA ALA A 251 40.67 -16.46 -9.14
C ALA A 251 41.48 -15.77 -10.24
N PHE A 252 41.49 -14.43 -10.32
CA PHE A 252 42.33 -13.71 -11.26
C PHE A 252 43.80 -13.66 -10.80
N PRO A 253 44.79 -13.80 -11.70
CA PRO A 253 46.22 -13.83 -11.33
C PRO A 253 46.74 -12.48 -10.83
N LYS A 254 47.74 -12.50 -9.93
CA LYS A 254 48.38 -11.26 -9.44
C LYS A 254 49.16 -10.67 -10.61
N LYS A 255 48.93 -9.40 -10.94
CA LYS A 255 49.69 -8.70 -11.98
C LYS A 255 51.16 -8.62 -11.54
N GLY A 256 51.96 -9.55 -12.05
CA GLY A 256 53.33 -9.83 -11.63
C GLY A 256 53.78 -11.29 -11.78
N SER A 257 52.86 -12.27 -11.87
CA SER A 257 53.22 -13.67 -12.14
C SER A 257 53.43 -13.94 -13.63
N LYS A 258 54.52 -13.41 -14.19
CA LYS A 258 55.15 -14.03 -15.37
C LYS A 258 55.99 -15.21 -14.86
N LYS A 259 55.40 -16.39 -14.71
CA LYS A 259 56.22 -17.61 -14.79
C LYS A 259 56.42 -17.91 -16.27
N ALA A 260 57.61 -17.57 -16.75
CA ALA A 260 58.11 -17.95 -18.05
C ALA A 260 58.05 -19.49 -18.19
N ALA A 261 57.03 -20.00 -18.87
CA ALA A 261 57.11 -21.30 -19.51
C ALA A 261 57.87 -21.08 -20.83
N SER A 262 59.19 -20.97 -20.74
CA SER A 262 60.07 -21.16 -21.90
C SER A 262 60.01 -22.63 -22.29
N VAL A 263 58.99 -23.00 -23.07
CA VAL A 263 58.95 -24.28 -23.75
C VAL A 263 59.99 -24.23 -24.85
N SER A 264 61.15 -24.79 -24.53
CA SER A 264 62.06 -25.53 -25.40
C SER A 264 61.59 -25.63 -26.86
N ALA A 265 62.02 -24.70 -27.70
CA ALA A 265 62.07 -24.88 -29.15
C ALA A 265 63.53 -25.14 -29.54
N LYS A 266 63.95 -26.39 -29.34
CA LYS A 266 65.22 -26.94 -29.83
C LYS A 266 65.16 -26.92 -31.37
N SER A 267 65.81 -25.92 -32.00
CA SER A 267 65.92 -25.84 -33.46
C SER A 267 66.67 -27.07 -34.00
N PRO A 268 66.15 -27.78 -35.02
CA PRO A 268 66.88 -28.86 -35.65
C PRO A 268 67.91 -28.29 -36.63
N LYS A 269 69.16 -28.66 -36.37
CA LYS A 269 70.32 -28.58 -37.25
C LYS A 269 69.96 -29.10 -38.66
N LYS A 270 69.92 -28.22 -39.67
CA LYS A 270 69.91 -28.62 -41.08
C LYS A 270 71.30 -28.45 -41.67
N SER A 271 71.93 -29.60 -41.97
CA SER A 271 73.13 -29.72 -42.80
C SER A 271 72.76 -29.86 -44.29
N LYS A 272 73.73 -29.51 -45.15
CA LYS A 272 73.81 -29.72 -46.62
C LYS A 272 73.03 -28.67 -47.44
N ARG A 273 73.60 -28.07 -48.49
CA ARG A 273 74.75 -28.41 -49.34
C ARG A 273 75.74 -27.27 -49.46
#